data_AF-A0A355GS38-F1
#
_entry.id   AF-A0A355GS38-F1
#
_cell.length_a   1.000
_cell.length_b   1.000
_cell.length_c   1.000
_cell.angle_alpha   90.00
_cell.angle_beta   90.00
_cell.angle_gamma   90.00
#
_symmetry.space_group_name_H-M   'P 1'
#
loop_
_entity.id
_entity.type
_entity.pdbx_description
1 polymer ?
#
loop_
_entity_poly.entity_id
_entity_poly.type
_entity_poly.pdbx_seq_one_letter_code
_entity_poly.pdbx_strand_id
1 'polypeptide(L)'
;FVGTKKQAQEAIREEATRCGMFFVSERWLGGMLTNFRTIRGRIDRLRKIEQLEEDGILDALSKKEAAQYLKEKERLLRFLGGIRDMKGTPAAMFVVDPRKERIAVAEARRLGIPIVAIVDTNCDPDEIDYVIPGNDDAIRAVRLLAGKMADAVIEGREGNQDAPEESDLQKNEDIDYTNEEMESSAENEY
;
A
#
# COMPACT_ATOMS: atom_id res chain seq x y z
N PHE A 1 -0.43 3.69 -5.52
CA PHE A 1 -1.30 4.88 -5.59
C PHE A 1 -1.99 5.12 -4.25
N VAL A 2 -2.04 6.35 -3.75
CA VAL A 2 -2.65 6.69 -2.45
C VAL A 2 -3.55 7.91 -2.62
N GLY A 3 -4.78 7.81 -2.12
CA GLY A 3 -5.68 8.95 -2.03
C GLY A 3 -6.95 8.58 -1.28
N THR A 4 -7.09 9.07 -0.04
CA THR A 4 -8.26 8.79 0.82
C THR A 4 -9.36 9.83 0.70
N LYS A 5 -9.07 10.96 0.06
CA LYS A 5 -10.01 12.04 -0.22
C LYS A 5 -11.14 11.52 -1.10
N LYS A 6 -12.41 11.87 -0.79
CA LYS A 6 -13.61 11.37 -1.50
C LYS A 6 -13.50 11.57 -3.03
N GLN A 7 -12.92 12.68 -3.45
CA GLN A 7 -12.74 13.05 -4.85
C GLN A 7 -11.67 12.22 -5.57
N ALA A 8 -10.78 11.57 -4.82
CA ALA A 8 -9.68 10.76 -5.33
C ALA A 8 -9.93 9.24 -5.27
N GLN A 9 -10.81 8.76 -4.37
CA GLN A 9 -10.93 7.33 -4.07
C GLN A 9 -11.22 6.48 -5.32
N GLU A 10 -12.20 6.90 -6.12
CA GLU A 10 -12.61 6.18 -7.34
C GLU A 10 -11.51 6.21 -8.41
N ALA A 11 -10.99 7.40 -8.70
CA ALA A 11 -9.90 7.57 -9.67
C ALA A 11 -8.66 6.73 -9.30
N ILE A 12 -8.24 6.77 -8.04
CA ILE A 12 -7.08 6.01 -7.57
C ILE A 12 -7.31 4.50 -7.67
N ARG A 13 -8.51 4.02 -7.32
CA ARG A 13 -8.86 2.61 -7.40
C ARG A 13 -8.86 2.12 -8.86
N GLU A 14 -9.56 2.84 -9.74
CA GLU A 14 -9.71 2.45 -11.14
C GLU A 14 -8.37 2.48 -11.87
N GLU A 15 -7.62 3.58 -11.76
CA GLU A 15 -6.37 3.78 -12.50
C GLU A 15 -5.26 2.87 -12.01
N ALA A 16 -5.16 2.63 -10.70
CA ALA A 16 -4.18 1.69 -10.15
C ALA A 16 -4.49 0.25 -10.55
N THR A 17 -5.78 -0.15 -10.53
CA THR A 17 -6.20 -1.47 -11.00
C THR A 17 -5.91 -1.63 -12.48
N ARG A 18 -6.13 -0.57 -13.28
CA ARG A 18 -5.84 -0.55 -14.73
C ARG A 18 -4.35 -0.78 -15.04
N CYS A 19 -3.44 -0.15 -14.30
CA CYS A 19 -1.99 -0.36 -14.49
C CYS A 19 -1.42 -1.57 -13.71
N GLY A 20 -2.28 -2.32 -13.02
CA GLY A 20 -1.88 -3.50 -12.24
C GLY A 20 -1.05 -3.17 -10.99
N MET A 21 -1.16 -1.95 -10.47
CA MET A 21 -0.44 -1.48 -9.29
C MET A 21 -1.32 -1.44 -8.04
N PHE A 22 -0.67 -1.46 -6.89
CA PHE A 22 -1.35 -1.42 -5.59
C PHE A 22 -1.91 -0.03 -5.27
N PHE A 23 -2.98 -0.01 -4.49
CA PHE A 23 -3.64 1.23 -4.09
C PHE A 23 -4.18 1.26 -2.67
N VAL A 24 -4.32 2.46 -2.13
CA VAL A 24 -5.04 2.76 -0.89
C VAL A 24 -6.00 3.91 -1.15
N SER A 25 -7.31 3.61 -1.20
CA SER A 25 -8.35 4.59 -1.53
C SER A 25 -9.20 5.04 -0.33
N GLU A 26 -9.20 4.29 0.76
CA GLU A 26 -10.16 4.52 1.87
C GLU A 26 -9.51 5.22 3.06
N ARG A 27 -8.50 4.59 3.66
CA ARG A 27 -7.77 5.13 4.79
C ARG A 27 -6.38 4.53 4.87
N TRP A 28 -5.37 5.39 5.02
CA TRP A 28 -4.04 4.96 5.42
C TRP A 28 -4.03 4.52 6.90
N LEU A 29 -3.67 3.27 7.15
CA LEU A 29 -3.44 2.79 8.51
C LEU A 29 -1.97 3.05 8.86
N GLY A 30 -1.72 3.69 10.01
CA GLY A 30 -0.34 3.90 10.45
C GLY A 30 0.40 2.57 10.61
N GLY A 31 1.64 2.52 10.15
CA GLY A 31 2.44 1.30 10.09
C GLY A 31 2.26 0.50 8.80
N MET A 32 1.58 1.06 7.78
CA MET A 32 1.33 0.37 6.50
C MET A 32 2.62 -0.05 5.79
N LEU A 33 3.65 0.78 5.87
CA LEU A 33 4.96 0.49 5.28
C LEU A 33 6.01 0.19 6.34
N THR A 34 5.99 0.95 7.44
CA THR A 34 7.00 0.85 8.50
C THR A 34 6.82 -0.37 9.41
N ASN A 35 5.60 -0.91 9.52
CA ASN A 35 5.32 -2.15 10.28
C ASN A 35 4.60 -3.17 9.37
N PHE A 36 5.26 -3.54 8.28
CA PHE A 36 4.70 -4.45 7.29
C PHE A 36 4.37 -5.83 7.87
N ARG A 37 5.10 -6.30 8.90
CA ARG A 37 4.84 -7.58 9.58
C ARG A 37 3.42 -7.62 10.16
N THR A 38 2.99 -6.55 10.84
CA THR A 38 1.64 -6.47 11.43
C THR A 38 0.56 -6.38 10.37
N ILE A 39 0.82 -5.65 9.28
CA ILE A 39 -0.12 -5.50 8.17
C ILE A 39 -0.30 -6.83 7.42
N ARG A 40 0.80 -7.56 7.20
CA ARG A 40 0.78 -8.89 6.60
C ARG A 40 -0.08 -9.85 7.43
N GLY A 41 0.06 -9.85 8.75
CA GLY A 41 -0.81 -10.65 9.62
C GLY A 41 -2.32 -10.32 9.48
N ARG A 42 -2.68 -9.06 9.19
CA ARG A 42 -4.07 -8.67 8.90
C ARG A 42 -4.54 -9.12 7.51
N ILE A 43 -3.64 -9.14 6.53
CA ILE A 43 -3.91 -9.68 5.20
C ILE A 43 -4.10 -11.20 5.27
N ASP A 44 -3.28 -11.90 6.05
CA ASP A 44 -3.41 -13.34 6.26
C ASP A 44 -4.72 -13.69 6.99
N ARG A 45 -5.14 -12.84 7.94
CA ARG A 45 -6.46 -12.93 8.56
C ARG A 45 -7.58 -12.79 7.53
N LEU A 46 -7.48 -11.83 6.61
CA LEU A 46 -8.45 -11.67 5.52
C LEU A 46 -8.52 -12.94 4.66
N ARG A 47 -7.37 -13.45 4.20
CA ARG A 47 -7.29 -14.68 3.39
C ARG A 47 -7.89 -15.89 4.10
N LYS A 48 -7.66 -16.01 5.41
CA LYS A 48 -8.26 -17.07 6.23
C LYS A 48 -9.78 -16.98 6.26
N ILE A 49 -10.34 -15.78 6.35
CA ILE A 49 -11.81 -15.60 6.35
C ILE A 49 -12.38 -15.93 4.96
N GLU A 50 -11.70 -15.54 3.89
CA GLU A 50 -12.08 -15.91 2.51
C GLU A 50 -12.07 -17.43 2.32
N GLN A 51 -11.04 -18.12 2.81
CA GLN A 51 -10.95 -19.58 2.75
C GLN A 51 -12.08 -20.27 3.54
N LEU A 52 -12.41 -19.78 4.75
CA LEU A 52 -13.53 -20.31 5.53
C LEU A 52 -14.88 -20.14 4.83
N GLU A 53 -15.02 -19.11 4.00
CA GLU A 53 -16.20 -18.86 3.17
C GLU A 53 -16.26 -19.81 1.97
N GLU A 54 -15.13 -19.99 1.27
CA GLU A 54 -15.02 -20.92 0.14
C GLU A 54 -15.23 -22.38 0.57
N ASP A 55 -14.72 -22.76 1.74
CA ASP A 55 -14.88 -24.11 2.30
C ASP A 55 -16.30 -24.36 2.86
N GLY A 56 -17.20 -23.36 2.86
CA GLY A 56 -18.56 -23.46 3.40
C GLY A 56 -18.63 -23.59 4.92
N ILE A 57 -17.51 -23.43 5.63
CA ILE A 57 -17.44 -23.54 7.10
C ILE A 57 -18.23 -22.41 7.77
N LEU A 58 -18.27 -21.22 7.15
CA LEU A 58 -19.08 -20.10 7.66
C LEU A 58 -20.58 -20.43 7.75
N ASP A 59 -21.10 -21.26 6.85
CA ASP A 59 -22.51 -21.65 6.84
C ASP A 59 -22.85 -22.64 7.95
N ALA A 60 -21.86 -23.38 8.45
CA ALA A 60 -22.01 -24.29 9.58
C ALA A 60 -21.96 -23.56 10.95
N LEU A 61 -21.56 -22.29 10.99
CA LEU A 61 -21.49 -21.50 12.22
C LEU A 61 -22.84 -20.91 12.60
N SER A 62 -22.94 -20.41 13.83
CA SER A 62 -24.12 -19.66 14.22
C SER A 62 -24.25 -18.37 13.40
N LYS A 63 -25.49 -17.94 13.09
CA LYS A 63 -25.75 -16.69 12.34
C LYS A 63 -25.03 -15.47 12.93
N LYS A 64 -24.84 -15.45 14.26
CA LYS A 64 -24.15 -14.37 14.96
C LYS A 64 -22.64 -14.37 14.66
N GLU A 65 -22.00 -15.54 14.68
CA GLU A 65 -20.58 -15.69 14.39
C GLU A 65 -20.29 -15.46 12.90
N ALA A 66 -21.12 -16.04 12.02
CA ALA A 66 -21.02 -15.80 10.57
C ALA A 66 -21.11 -14.30 10.24
N ALA A 67 -22.06 -13.57 10.86
CA ALA A 67 -22.18 -12.13 10.68
C ALA A 67 -20.95 -11.35 11.19
N GLN A 68 -20.29 -11.81 12.26
CA GLN A 68 -19.05 -11.19 12.74
C GLN A 68 -17.91 -11.36 11.75
N TYR A 69 -17.74 -12.57 11.19
CA TYR A 69 -16.73 -12.85 10.17
C TYR A 69 -16.97 -12.04 8.89
N LEU A 70 -18.20 -11.96 8.41
CA LEU A 70 -18.55 -11.16 7.23
C LEU A 70 -18.25 -9.68 7.44
N LYS A 71 -18.59 -9.14 8.62
CA LYS A 71 -18.28 -7.74 8.96
C LYS A 71 -16.77 -7.49 9.08
N GLU A 72 -16.02 -8.47 9.61
CA GLU A 72 -14.56 -8.41 9.67
C GLU A 72 -13.96 -8.44 8.25
N LYS A 73 -14.42 -9.34 7.39
CA LYS A 73 -14.02 -9.44 5.97
C LYS A 73 -14.27 -8.14 5.23
N GLU A 74 -15.49 -7.59 5.30
CA GLU A 74 -15.84 -6.33 4.63
C GLU A 74 -14.91 -5.20 5.08
N ARG A 75 -14.66 -5.10 6.39
CA ARG A 75 -13.76 -4.09 6.94
C ARG A 75 -12.33 -4.26 6.43
N LEU A 76 -11.81 -5.49 6.43
CA LEU A 76 -10.45 -5.78 5.99
C LEU A 76 -10.29 -5.54 4.47
N LEU A 77 -11.24 -6.01 3.65
CA LEU A 77 -11.25 -5.77 2.21
C LEU A 77 -11.27 -4.28 1.87
N ARG A 78 -12.10 -3.51 2.57
CA ARG A 78 -12.21 -2.07 2.33
C ARG A 78 -10.88 -1.34 2.54
N PHE A 79 -10.09 -1.71 3.54
CA PHE A 79 -8.85 -1.00 3.87
C PHE A 79 -7.59 -1.62 3.26
N LEU A 80 -7.55 -2.95 3.11
CA LEU A 80 -6.35 -3.69 2.72
C LEU A 80 -6.46 -4.34 1.34
N GLY A 81 -7.63 -4.32 0.70
CA GLY A 81 -7.85 -5.00 -0.58
C GLY A 81 -6.86 -4.57 -1.66
N GLY A 82 -6.55 -3.27 -1.75
CA GLY A 82 -5.63 -2.73 -2.76
C GLY A 82 -4.15 -3.01 -2.50
N ILE A 83 -3.78 -3.53 -1.32
CA ILE A 83 -2.39 -3.93 -0.97
C ILE A 83 -2.27 -5.43 -0.65
N ARG A 84 -3.34 -6.21 -0.87
CA ARG A 84 -3.43 -7.62 -0.49
C ARG A 84 -2.29 -8.47 -1.08
N ASP A 85 -1.95 -8.20 -2.34
CA ASP A 85 -0.99 -9.01 -3.10
C ASP A 85 0.41 -8.38 -3.14
N MET A 86 0.63 -7.34 -2.31
CA MET A 86 1.90 -6.66 -2.18
C MET A 86 2.88 -7.50 -1.35
N LYS A 87 4.03 -7.87 -1.93
CA LYS A 87 5.03 -8.74 -1.27
C LYS A 87 6.05 -7.98 -0.43
N GLY A 88 6.36 -6.74 -0.81
CA GLY A 88 7.34 -5.88 -0.16
C GLY A 88 6.95 -4.40 -0.22
N THR A 89 7.88 -3.52 0.15
CA THR A 89 7.66 -2.07 0.05
C THR A 89 7.68 -1.62 -1.41
N PRO A 90 6.85 -0.63 -1.79
CA PRO A 90 6.83 -0.11 -3.15
C PRO A 90 8.13 0.66 -3.46
N ALA A 91 8.53 0.65 -4.73
CA ALA A 91 9.69 1.42 -5.21
C ALA A 91 9.41 2.92 -5.35
N ALA A 92 8.14 3.30 -5.52
CA ALA A 92 7.71 4.70 -5.56
C ALA A 92 6.25 4.82 -5.11
N MET A 93 5.87 6.00 -4.64
CA MET A 93 4.51 6.28 -4.20
C MET A 93 3.93 7.49 -4.92
N PHE A 94 2.79 7.29 -5.57
CA PHE A 94 1.94 8.38 -6.05
C PHE A 94 0.89 8.75 -5.01
N VAL A 95 0.87 9.99 -4.55
CA VAL A 95 0.01 10.49 -3.46
C VAL A 95 -0.84 11.67 -3.94
N VAL A 96 -2.13 11.63 -3.63
CA VAL A 96 -3.05 12.76 -3.82
C VAL A 96 -3.29 13.42 -2.46
N ASP A 97 -3.05 14.73 -2.36
CA ASP A 97 -3.19 15.51 -1.13
C ASP A 97 -2.23 15.06 0.00
N PRO A 98 -0.92 15.42 -0.07
CA PRO A 98 0.07 15.12 0.96
C PRO A 98 -0.34 15.54 2.37
N ARG A 99 -1.04 16.67 2.49
CA ARG A 99 -1.49 17.20 3.79
C ARG A 99 -2.47 16.25 4.46
N LYS A 100 -3.40 15.67 3.69
CA LYS A 100 -4.32 14.66 4.19
C LYS A 100 -3.66 13.31 4.41
N GLU A 101 -2.69 12.96 3.57
CA GLU A 101 -1.92 11.70 3.62
C GLU A 101 -0.59 11.81 4.37
N ARG A 102 -0.48 12.74 5.33
CA ARG A 102 0.78 13.00 6.08
C ARG A 102 1.43 11.75 6.67
N ILE A 103 0.63 10.77 7.08
CA ILE A 103 1.14 9.52 7.68
C ILE A 103 1.82 8.67 6.59
N ALA A 104 1.22 8.58 5.41
CA ALA A 104 1.78 7.87 4.28
C ALA A 104 3.10 8.53 3.83
N VAL A 105 3.10 9.86 3.73
CA VAL A 105 4.29 10.66 3.37
C VAL A 105 5.41 10.47 4.39
N ALA A 106 5.09 10.57 5.68
CA ALA A 106 6.09 10.39 6.75
C ALA A 106 6.68 8.96 6.77
N GLU A 107 5.85 7.93 6.56
CA GLU A 107 6.32 6.55 6.48
C GLU A 107 7.19 6.31 5.24
N ALA A 108 6.80 6.85 4.08
CA ALA A 108 7.54 6.73 2.83
C ALA A 108 8.92 7.41 2.93
N ARG A 109 8.97 8.65 3.45
CA ARG A 109 10.23 9.38 3.69
C ARG A 109 11.16 8.61 4.62
N ARG A 110 10.62 8.01 5.68
CA ARG A 110 11.43 7.23 6.65
C ARG A 110 12.11 6.02 6.02
N LEU A 111 11.47 5.42 5.01
CA LEU A 111 11.98 4.26 4.29
C LEU A 111 12.77 4.65 3.03
N GLY A 112 12.92 5.95 2.73
CA GLY A 112 13.58 6.43 1.53
C GLY A 112 12.82 6.13 0.23
N ILE A 113 11.50 5.95 0.31
CA ILE A 113 10.66 5.68 -0.86
C ILE A 113 10.35 7.02 -1.54
N PRO A 114 10.68 7.19 -2.83
CA PRO A 114 10.42 8.43 -3.56
C PRO A 114 8.93 8.69 -3.72
N ILE A 115 8.53 9.94 -3.49
CA ILE A 115 7.15 10.39 -3.45
C ILE A 115 6.88 11.33 -4.62
N VAL A 116 5.91 10.94 -5.45
CA VAL A 116 5.30 11.79 -6.48
C VAL A 116 3.95 12.23 -5.97
N ALA A 117 3.70 13.53 -5.85
CA ALA A 117 2.41 13.99 -5.31
C ALA A 117 1.81 15.19 -6.02
N ILE A 118 0.47 15.22 -6.02
CA ILE A 118 -0.30 16.41 -6.41
C ILE A 118 -0.32 17.35 -5.21
N VAL A 119 0.26 18.52 -5.38
CA VAL A 119 0.39 19.54 -4.32
C VAL A 119 -0.50 20.74 -4.70
N ASP A 120 -1.42 21.07 -3.80
CA ASP A 120 -2.21 22.31 -3.86
C ASP A 120 -1.59 23.38 -2.96
N THR A 121 -2.12 24.61 -3.04
CA THR A 121 -1.68 25.81 -2.31
C THR A 121 -1.56 25.66 -0.79
N ASN A 122 -2.16 24.62 -0.20
CA ASN A 122 -2.20 24.39 1.24
C ASN A 122 -1.22 23.30 1.73
N CYS A 123 -0.41 22.74 0.83
CA CYS A 123 0.54 21.68 1.10
C CYS A 123 1.97 22.21 1.03
N ASP A 124 2.85 21.70 1.91
CA ASP A 124 4.28 22.01 1.88
C ASP A 124 4.97 21.10 0.85
N PRO A 125 5.58 21.64 -0.23
CA PRO A 125 6.24 20.84 -1.25
C PRO A 125 7.56 20.22 -0.77
N ASP A 126 8.17 20.71 0.30
CA ASP A 126 9.49 20.24 0.77
C ASP A 126 9.45 18.79 1.29
N GLU A 127 8.25 18.30 1.59
CA GLU A 127 8.04 16.92 2.01
C GLU A 127 8.05 15.91 0.84
N ILE A 128 8.04 16.39 -0.41
CA ILE A 128 7.78 15.59 -1.61
C ILE A 128 8.96 15.68 -2.59
N ASP A 129 9.39 14.54 -3.14
CA ASP A 129 10.52 14.48 -4.09
C ASP A 129 10.14 15.00 -5.48
N TYR A 130 8.96 14.62 -5.96
CA TYR A 130 8.45 15.02 -7.28
C TYR A 130 7.08 15.70 -7.13
N VAL A 131 7.11 17.02 -7.14
CA VAL A 131 5.93 17.86 -6.95
C VAL A 131 5.21 18.09 -8.28
N ILE A 132 3.92 17.75 -8.32
CA ILE A 132 3.01 18.09 -9.41
C ILE A 132 2.06 19.18 -8.89
N PRO A 133 2.26 20.45 -9.27
CA PRO A 133 1.35 21.51 -8.86
C PRO A 133 -0.01 21.29 -9.50
N GLY A 134 -1.07 21.18 -8.71
CA GLY A 134 -2.39 20.89 -9.25
C GLY A 134 -3.52 20.95 -8.22
N ASN A 135 -4.74 21.05 -8.71
CA ASN A 135 -5.94 21.05 -7.88
C ASN A 135 -6.32 19.60 -7.51
N ASP A 136 -6.27 19.29 -6.22
CA ASP A 136 -6.58 17.99 -5.63
C ASP A 136 -8.06 17.86 -5.18
N ASP A 137 -8.83 18.95 -5.17
CA ASP A 137 -10.26 18.99 -4.84
C ASP A 137 -11.14 18.61 -6.05
N ALA A 138 -10.67 18.84 -7.27
CA ALA A 138 -11.44 18.57 -8.47
C ALA A 138 -11.29 17.12 -8.93
N ILE A 139 -12.41 16.36 -8.93
CA ILE A 139 -12.46 14.96 -9.39
C ILE A 139 -11.84 14.81 -10.79
N ARG A 140 -12.17 15.72 -11.71
CA ARG A 140 -11.63 15.68 -13.09
C ARG A 140 -10.11 15.87 -13.13
N ALA A 141 -9.56 16.73 -12.29
CA ALA A 141 -8.13 16.98 -12.23
C ALA A 141 -7.39 15.77 -11.65
N VAL A 142 -7.87 15.23 -10.52
CA VAL A 142 -7.31 14.01 -9.93
C VAL A 142 -7.38 12.83 -10.89
N ARG A 143 -8.52 12.63 -11.57
CA ARG A 143 -8.68 11.56 -12.57
C ARG A 143 -7.74 11.72 -13.76
N LEU A 144 -7.58 12.95 -14.26
CA LEU A 144 -6.64 13.23 -15.35
C LEU A 144 -5.20 12.92 -14.94
N LEU A 145 -4.77 13.37 -13.77
CA LEU A 145 -3.41 13.20 -13.28
C LEU A 145 -3.12 11.73 -12.91
N ALA A 146 -4.03 11.08 -12.20
CA ALA A 146 -3.92 9.66 -11.88
C ALA A 146 -3.92 8.80 -13.16
N GLY A 147 -4.77 9.12 -14.13
CA GLY A 147 -4.82 8.44 -15.41
C GLY A 147 -3.53 8.60 -16.21
N LYS A 148 -2.98 9.81 -16.28
CA LYS A 148 -1.68 10.06 -16.93
C LYS A 148 -0.52 9.35 -16.23
N MET A 149 -0.58 9.26 -14.90
CA MET A 149 0.42 8.51 -14.15
C MET A 149 0.30 6.99 -14.37
N ALA A 150 -0.93 6.47 -14.47
CA ALA A 150 -1.16 5.08 -14.83
C ALA A 150 -0.70 4.77 -16.26
N ASP A 151 -0.96 5.67 -17.23
CA ASP A 151 -0.46 5.55 -18.60
C ASP A 151 1.08 5.50 -18.59
N ALA A 152 1.75 6.41 -17.87
CA ALA A 152 3.21 6.44 -17.76
C ALA A 152 3.80 5.16 -17.13
N VAL A 153 3.11 4.57 -16.14
CA VAL A 153 3.51 3.29 -15.53
C VAL A 153 3.38 2.14 -16.52
N ILE A 154 2.31 2.12 -17.33
CA ILE A 154 2.10 1.09 -18.36
C ILE A 154 3.17 1.23 -19.45
N GLU A 155 3.35 2.43 -20.00
CA GLU A 155 4.37 2.72 -21.02
C GLU A 155 5.78 2.38 -20.52
N GLY A 156 6.11 2.73 -19.27
CA GLY A 156 7.39 2.38 -18.66
C GLY A 156 7.59 0.88 -18.48
N ARG A 157 6.52 0.12 -18.24
CA ARG A 157 6.57 -1.34 -18.13
C ARG A 157 6.73 -2.00 -19.50
N GLU A 158 6.03 -1.50 -20.52
CA GLU A 158 6.13 -2.00 -21.90
C GLU A 158 7.49 -1.69 -22.51
N GLY A 159 8.00 -0.46 -22.32
CA GLY A 159 9.33 -0.08 -22.79
C GLY A 159 10.48 -0.86 -22.14
N ASN A 160 10.25 -1.48 -20.99
CA ASN A 160 11.22 -2.35 -20.32
C ASN A 160 11.17 -3.81 -20.82
N GLN A 161 10.19 -4.20 -21.65
CA GLN A 161 10.14 -5.55 -22.26
C GLN A 161 11.22 -5.73 -23.35
N ASP A 162 11.75 -4.64 -23.89
CA ASP A 162 12.87 -4.66 -24.85
C ASP A 162 14.26 -4.60 -24.17
N ALA A 163 14.31 -4.45 -22.84
CA ALA A 163 15.53 -4.57 -22.05
C ALA A 163 15.57 -5.97 -21.40
N PRO A 164 16.71 -6.69 -21.41
CA PRO A 164 16.78 -8.01 -20.81
C PRO A 164 16.45 -7.91 -19.31
N GLU A 165 15.52 -8.75 -18.85
CA GLU A 165 15.10 -8.84 -17.45
C GLU A 165 16.32 -9.09 -16.54
N GLU A 166 16.85 -8.05 -15.91
CA GLU A 166 17.69 -8.24 -14.73
C GLU A 166 16.79 -8.73 -13.60
N SER A 167 16.93 -10.01 -13.28
CA SER A 167 16.20 -10.66 -12.19
C SER A 167 16.41 -9.91 -10.87
N ASP A 168 15.35 -9.27 -10.37
CA ASP A 168 15.23 -8.62 -9.05
C ASP A 168 15.33 -9.60 -7.85
N LEU A 169 16.00 -10.74 -8.01
CA LEU A 169 16.16 -11.77 -6.98
C LEU A 169 17.33 -11.48 -6.02
N GLN A 170 18.20 -10.51 -6.28
CA GLN A 170 19.47 -10.35 -5.53
C GLN A 170 19.56 -9.20 -4.53
N LYS A 171 18.49 -8.43 -4.26
CA LYS A 171 18.55 -7.33 -3.26
C LYS A 171 17.93 -7.63 -1.89
N ASN A 172 17.51 -8.87 -1.63
CA ASN A 172 16.82 -9.23 -0.38
C ASN A 172 17.66 -10.04 0.63
N GLU A 173 18.97 -10.20 0.44
CA GLU A 173 19.80 -10.97 1.41
C GLU A 173 20.43 -10.13 2.53
N ASP A 174 20.40 -8.79 2.49
CA ASP A 174 21.16 -7.96 3.46
C ASP A 174 20.30 -7.23 4.51
N ILE A 175 19.25 -7.85 5.05
CA ILE A 175 18.65 -7.41 6.33
C ILE A 175 18.35 -8.62 7.21
N ASP A 176 19.40 -9.34 7.60
CA ASP A 176 19.38 -10.18 8.80
C ASP A 176 20.61 -9.86 9.67
N TYR A 177 20.50 -8.81 10.46
CA TYR A 177 21.38 -8.60 11.60
C TYR A 177 20.56 -8.06 12.77
N THR A 178 20.21 -8.97 13.68
CA THR A 178 20.38 -8.87 15.15
C THR A 178 19.28 -9.66 15.86
N ASN A 179 19.47 -10.98 15.94
CA ASN A 179 18.83 -11.78 16.97
C ASN A 179 19.73 -12.86 17.59
N GLU A 180 20.99 -13.00 17.17
CA GLU A 180 21.93 -13.99 17.74
C GLU A 180 22.88 -13.42 18.80
N GLU A 181 23.03 -12.09 18.93
CA GLU A 181 23.95 -11.51 19.94
C GLU A 181 23.34 -11.37 21.34
N MET A 182 22.01 -11.52 21.53
CA MET A 182 21.41 -11.46 22.87
C MET A 182 21.46 -12.79 23.65
N GLU A 183 21.64 -13.93 22.98
CA GLU A 183 21.67 -15.24 23.66
C GLU A 183 23.06 -15.56 24.25
N SER A 184 24.16 -15.03 23.68
CA SER A 184 25.51 -15.33 24.21
C SER A 184 25.87 -14.58 25.51
N SER A 185 25.21 -13.45 25.79
CA SER A 185 25.44 -12.67 27.01
C SER A 185 24.67 -13.17 28.24
N ALA A 186 23.73 -14.11 28.07
CA ALA A 186 22.95 -14.67 29.17
C ALA A 186 23.52 -15.99 29.76
N GLU A 187 24.49 -16.62 29.09
CA GLU A 187 25.04 -17.93 29.52
C GLU A 187 26.37 -17.85 30.29
N ASN A 188 26.94 -16.66 30.52
CA ASN A 188 28.20 -16.47 31.24
C ASN A 188 28.10 -15.68 32.55
N GLU A 189 27.01 -15.85 33.30
CA GLU A 189 26.95 -15.51 34.72
C GLU A 189 26.46 -16.70 35.55
N TYR A 190 27.40 -17.61 35.89
CA TYR A 190 27.37 -18.45 37.09
C TYR A 190 28.80 -18.72 37.56
#